data_AF-A0A396INM9-F1
#
_entry.id   AF-A0A396INM9-F1
#
_cell.length_a   1.000
_cell.length_b   1.000
_cell.length_c   1.000
_cell.angle_alpha   90.00
_cell.angle_beta   90.00
_cell.angle_gamma   90.00
#
_symmetry.space_group_name_H-M   'P 1'
#
loop_
_entity.id
_entity.type
_entity.pdbx_description
1 polymer ?
#
loop_
_entity_poly.entity_id
_entity_poly.type
_entity_poly.pdbx_seq_one_letter_code
_entity_poly.pdbx_strand_id
1 'polypeptide(L)'
;MVAKIAEANNVLRRRLRRKPTYNEIAEVLNVNVSTVKLVSERSRQPISLDRSITDQSNLILKEIIPGPVEMIPEKMVERQLMKQGVVKLLNTLDKREEEIESC
;
A
#
# COMPACT_ATOMS: atom_id res chain seq x y z
N MET A 1 10.05 -7.98 18.76
CA MET A 1 9.33 -8.98 17.94
C MET A 1 10.05 -9.32 16.64
N VAL A 2 10.49 -8.33 15.84
CA VAL A 2 11.22 -8.57 14.58
C VAL A 2 12.42 -9.51 14.75
N ALA A 3 13.32 -9.22 15.71
CA ALA A 3 14.50 -10.05 15.98
C ALA A 3 14.15 -11.49 16.36
N LYS A 4 13.14 -11.69 17.23
CA LYS A 4 12.67 -13.01 17.65
C LYS A 4 12.12 -13.84 16.48
N ILE A 5 11.34 -13.20 15.59
CA ILE A 5 10.83 -13.85 14.37
C ILE A 5 11.97 -14.19 13.41
N ALA A 6 12.97 -13.31 13.25
CA ALA A 6 14.14 -13.57 12.41
C ALA A 6 14.98 -14.74 12.96
N GLU A 7 15.18 -14.80 14.26
CA GLU A 7 15.89 -15.88 14.94
C GLU A 7 15.18 -17.22 14.78
N ALA A 8 13.87 -17.29 15.09
CA ALA A 8 13.06 -18.48 14.91
C ALA A 8 13.07 -18.97 13.45
N ASN A 9 12.95 -18.05 12.49
CA ASN A 9 13.05 -18.35 11.06
C ASN A 9 14.42 -18.95 10.69
N ASN A 10 15.52 -18.41 11.22
CA ASN A 10 16.87 -18.94 10.96
C ASN A 10 17.11 -20.31 11.60
N VAL A 11 16.57 -20.56 12.79
CA VAL A 11 16.63 -21.87 13.47
C VAL A 11 15.84 -22.91 12.68
N LEU A 12 14.59 -22.61 12.34
CA LEU A 12 13.73 -23.51 11.58
C LEU A 12 14.25 -23.76 10.17
N ARG A 13 14.79 -22.75 9.49
CA ARG A 13 15.39 -22.92 8.16
C ARG A 13 16.53 -23.95 8.17
N ARG A 14 17.39 -23.91 9.20
CA ARG A 14 18.47 -24.88 9.38
C ARG A 14 17.94 -26.28 9.67
N ARG A 15 16.94 -26.41 10.54
CA ARG A 15 16.35 -27.70 10.93
C ARG A 15 15.57 -28.37 9.80
N LEU A 16 14.72 -27.61 9.10
CA LEU A 16 13.82 -28.12 8.07
C LEU A 16 14.49 -28.24 6.69
N ARG A 17 15.68 -27.65 6.51
CA ARG A 17 16.39 -27.52 5.21
C ARG A 17 15.53 -26.87 4.11
N ARG A 18 14.51 -26.11 4.50
CA ARG A 18 13.64 -25.33 3.63
C ARG A 18 13.23 -24.03 4.31
N LYS A 19 12.57 -23.13 3.57
CA LYS A 19 11.95 -21.96 4.16
C LYS A 19 10.79 -22.39 5.08
N PRO A 20 10.78 -21.97 6.35
CA PRO A 20 9.66 -22.25 7.25
C PRO A 20 8.44 -21.41 6.90
N THR A 21 7.27 -21.93 7.22
CA THR A 21 5.98 -21.27 7.05
C THR A 21 5.69 -20.33 8.22
N TYR A 22 4.76 -19.39 8.03
CA TYR A 22 4.35 -18.48 9.11
C TYR A 22 3.68 -19.21 10.29
N ASN A 23 2.99 -20.33 10.03
CA ASN A 23 2.39 -21.16 11.07
C ASN A 23 3.45 -21.81 11.96
N GLU A 24 4.49 -22.41 11.36
CA GLU A 24 5.59 -23.05 12.09
C GLU A 24 6.36 -22.03 12.98
N ILE A 25 6.57 -20.81 12.48
CA ILE A 25 7.21 -19.74 13.26
C ILE A 25 6.30 -19.28 14.41
N ALA A 26 5.00 -19.16 14.16
CA ALA A 26 4.01 -18.75 15.14
C ALA A 26 3.89 -19.76 16.29
N GLU A 27 3.91 -21.06 15.96
CA GLU A 27 3.87 -22.17 16.91
C GLU A 27 5.10 -22.17 17.83
N VAL A 28 6.31 -22.04 17.25
CA VAL A 28 7.56 -21.98 18.03
C VAL A 28 7.62 -20.78 18.97
N LEU A 29 7.07 -19.64 18.55
CA LEU A 29 7.07 -18.41 19.33
C LEU A 29 5.84 -18.26 20.24
N ASN A 30 4.89 -19.20 20.17
CA ASN A 30 3.59 -19.14 20.85
C ASN A 30 2.86 -17.81 20.65
N VAL A 31 2.79 -17.35 19.40
CA VAL A 31 2.10 -16.12 18.99
C VAL A 31 1.08 -16.39 17.90
N ASN A 32 0.18 -15.44 17.65
CA ASN A 32 -0.76 -15.56 16.54
C ASN A 32 -0.04 -15.44 15.19
N VAL A 33 -0.44 -16.26 14.22
CA VAL A 33 0.08 -16.25 12.84
C VAL A 33 -0.03 -14.86 12.18
N SER A 34 -1.12 -14.13 12.46
CA SER A 34 -1.32 -12.76 11.98
C SER A 34 -0.22 -11.81 12.43
N THR A 35 0.28 -11.96 13.66
CA THR A 35 1.39 -11.17 14.19
C THR A 35 2.68 -11.46 13.42
N VAL A 36 2.96 -12.73 13.13
CA VAL A 36 4.14 -13.12 12.35
C VAL A 36 4.06 -12.56 10.93
N LYS A 37 2.89 -12.65 10.28
CA LYS A 37 2.65 -12.11 8.94
C LYS A 37 2.85 -10.59 8.92
N LEU A 38 2.19 -9.87 9.82
CA LEU A 38 2.27 -8.41 9.91
C LEU A 38 3.70 -7.94 10.14
N VAL A 39 4.42 -8.56 11.09
CA VAL A 39 5.81 -8.19 11.38
C VAL A 39 6.71 -8.51 10.18
N SER A 40 6.54 -9.67 9.54
CA SER A 40 7.34 -10.06 8.37
C SER A 40 7.09 -9.18 7.15
N GLU A 41 5.90 -8.62 7.00
CA GLU A 41 5.56 -7.69 5.91
C GLU A 41 6.11 -6.28 6.21
N ARG A 42 5.92 -5.79 7.43
CA ARG A 42 6.37 -4.46 7.89
C ARG A 42 7.89 -4.35 8.03
N SER A 43 8.58 -5.45 8.29
CA SER A 43 10.05 -5.44 8.47
C SER A 43 10.83 -5.47 7.15
N ARG A 44 10.16 -5.56 6.00
CA ARG A 44 10.84 -5.54 4.69
C ARG A 44 11.40 -4.15 4.43
N GLN A 45 12.66 -4.09 3.99
CA GLN A 45 13.25 -2.83 3.57
C GLN A 45 12.57 -2.32 2.29
N PRO A 46 12.34 -1.00 2.17
CA PRO A 46 11.86 -0.41 0.92
C PRO A 46 12.79 -0.75 -0.25
N ILE A 47 12.20 -0.90 -1.44
CA ILE A 47 12.94 -1.13 -2.68
C ILE A 47 13.23 0.23 -3.31
N SER A 48 14.47 0.44 -3.76
CA SER A 48 14.83 1.66 -4.49
C SER A 48 14.04 1.79 -5.79
N LEU A 49 13.50 2.97 -6.05
CA LEU A 49 12.80 3.29 -7.31
C LEU A 49 13.75 3.38 -8.51
N ASP A 50 15.03 3.66 -8.25
CA ASP A 50 16.08 3.76 -9.27
C ASP A 50 16.71 2.39 -9.58
N ARG A 51 16.20 1.32 -8.96
CA ARG A 51 16.66 -0.04 -9.23
C ARG A 51 16.28 -0.45 -10.65
N SER A 52 17.25 -0.97 -11.41
CA SER A 52 16.99 -1.60 -12.71
C SER A 52 16.12 -2.85 -12.57
N ILE A 53 15.18 -3.04 -13.50
CA ILE A 53 14.26 -4.17 -13.49
C ILE A 53 14.93 -5.46 -13.97
N THR A 54 15.75 -5.34 -15.02
CA THR A 54 16.46 -6.45 -15.66
C THR A 54 17.88 -6.02 -15.98
N ASP A 55 18.85 -6.93 -15.86
CA ASP A 55 20.27 -6.65 -16.10
C ASP A 55 20.58 -6.24 -17.55
N GLN A 56 19.67 -6.52 -18.50
CA GLN A 56 19.84 -6.25 -19.93
C GLN A 56 19.15 -4.97 -20.40
N SER A 57 18.36 -4.32 -19.54
CA SER A 57 17.55 -3.15 -19.91
C SER A 57 17.82 -1.97 -18.99
N ASN A 58 17.85 -0.76 -19.53
CA ASN A 58 17.96 0.47 -18.73
C ASN A 58 16.67 0.87 -18.02
N LEU A 59 15.63 0.02 -18.02
CA LEU A 59 14.35 0.29 -17.39
C LEU A 59 14.49 0.27 -15.86
N ILE A 60 14.07 1.36 -15.22
CA ILE A 60 14.07 1.50 -13.76
C ILE A 60 12.67 1.28 -13.18
N LEU A 61 12.60 0.85 -11.91
CA LEU A 61 11.35 0.55 -11.24
C LEU A 61 10.34 1.71 -11.25
N LYS A 62 10.82 2.95 -11.14
CA LYS A 62 9.97 4.15 -11.19
C LYS A 62 9.17 4.29 -12.49
N GLU A 63 9.73 3.83 -13.62
CA GLU A 63 9.13 4.03 -14.95
C GLU A 63 7.92 3.13 -15.20
N ILE A 64 7.79 2.03 -14.45
CA ILE A 64 6.70 1.06 -14.61
C ILE A 64 5.59 1.20 -13.55
N ILE A 65 5.80 2.04 -12.53
CA ILE A 65 4.78 2.27 -11.51
C ILE A 65 3.74 3.22 -12.11
N PRO A 66 2.47 2.80 -12.24
CA PRO A 66 1.43 3.65 -12.75
C PRO A 66 1.22 4.85 -11.82
N GLY A 67 0.91 5.99 -12.43
CA GLY A 67 0.50 7.18 -11.69
C GLY A 67 -0.82 6.97 -10.93
N PRO A 68 -1.18 7.92 -10.06
CA PRO A 68 -2.46 7.89 -9.35
C PRO A 68 -3.63 7.90 -10.34
N VAL A 69 -4.67 7.12 -10.04
CA VAL A 69 -5.89 6.97 -10.87
C VAL A 69 -6.59 8.33 -11.04
N GLU A 70 -6.45 9.23 -10.08
CA GLU A 70 -7.00 10.58 -10.09
C GLU A 70 -6.39 11.48 -11.17
N MET A 71 -5.21 11.14 -11.68
CA MET A 71 -4.55 11.87 -12.78
C MET A 71 -4.94 11.35 -14.17
N ILE A 72 -5.79 10.34 -14.25
CA ILE A 72 -6.31 9.84 -15.52
C ILE A 72 -7.24 10.93 -16.12
N PRO A 73 -7.08 11.33 -17.40
CA PRO A 73 -7.82 12.44 -18.00
C PRO A 73 -9.34 12.33 -17.82
N GLU A 74 -9.89 11.14 -18.01
CA GLU A 74 -11.31 10.85 -17.83
C GLU A 74 -11.76 11.12 -16.39
N LYS A 75 -10.94 10.73 -15.41
CA LYS A 75 -11.21 10.96 -13.97
C LYS A 75 -11.05 12.41 -13.57
N MET A 76 -10.11 13.13 -14.18
CA MET A 76 -9.95 14.56 -13.97
C MET A 76 -11.18 15.33 -14.46
N VAL A 77 -11.67 15.00 -15.66
CA VAL A 77 -12.88 15.63 -16.24
C VAL A 77 -14.12 15.28 -15.43
N GLU A 78 -14.31 14.00 -15.08
CA GLU A 78 -15.42 13.55 -14.22
C GLU A 78 -15.47 14.35 -12.91
N ARG A 79 -14.32 14.47 -12.23
CA ARG A 79 -14.21 15.25 -10.98
C ARG A 79 -14.49 16.73 -11.20
N GLN A 80 -14.03 17.32 -12.30
CA GLN A 80 -14.29 18.72 -12.63
C GLN A 80 -15.78 18.97 -12.89
N LEU A 81 -16.44 18.09 -13.65
CA LEU A 81 -17.87 18.18 -13.93
C LEU A 81 -18.71 17.99 -12.67
N MET A 82 -18.34 17.06 -11.79
CA MET A 82 -18.98 16.88 -10.49
C MET A 82 -18.90 18.16 -9.65
N LYS A 83 -17.71 18.76 -9.53
CA LYS A 83 -17.53 20.04 -8.82
C LYS A 83 -18.40 21.15 -9.40
N GLN A 84 -18.44 21.28 -10.73
CA GLN A 84 -19.28 22.27 -11.39
C GLN A 84 -20.78 22.01 -11.16
N GLY A 85 -21.20 20.74 -11.14
CA GLY A 85 -22.56 20.34 -10.84
C GLY A 85 -22.97 20.71 -9.41
N VAL A 86 -22.12 20.41 -8.43
CA VAL A 86 -22.33 20.78 -7.02
C VAL A 86 -22.46 22.29 -6.87
N VAL A 87 -21.53 23.06 -7.45
CA VAL A 87 -21.60 24.54 -7.41
C VAL A 87 -22.89 25.06 -8.02
N LYS A 88 -23.33 24.53 -9.17
CA LYS A 88 -24.60 24.95 -9.78
C LYS A 88 -25.82 24.65 -8.91
N LEU A 89 -25.86 23.51 -8.23
CA LEU A 89 -26.95 23.16 -7.32
C LEU A 89 -26.95 24.05 -6.08
N LEU A 90 -25.78 24.31 -5.50
CA LEU A 90 -25.63 25.21 -4.35
C LEU A 90 -26.12 26.63 -4.67
N ASN A 91 -25.82 27.15 -5.86
CA ASN A 91 -26.31 28.47 -6.32
C ASN A 91 -27.84 28.55 -6.54
N THR A 92 -28.55 27.41 -6.55
CA THR A 92 -30.03 27.38 -6.65
C THR A 92 -30.73 27.34 -5.30
N LEU A 93 -29.99 27.17 -4.21
CA LEU A 93 -30.50 27.24 -2.83
C LEU A 93 -30.57 28.70 -2.37
N ASP A 94 -31.46 29.00 -1.43
CA ASP A 94 -31.59 30.36 -0.88
C ASP A 94 -30.33 30.73 -0.08
N LYS A 95 -29.90 32.00 -0.08
CA LYS A 95 -28.55 32.45 0.36
C LYS A 95 -28.09 31.96 1.74
N ARG A 96 -29.01 31.58 2.63
CA ARG A 96 -28.71 31.08 3.98
C ARG A 96 -28.36 29.58 4.03
N GLU A 97 -28.79 28.79 3.06
CA GLU A 97 -28.53 27.34 3.00
C GLU A 97 -27.24 27.03 2.23
N GLU A 98 -26.91 27.84 1.22
CA GLU A 98 -25.66 27.74 0.46
C GLU A 98 -24.41 27.93 1.35
N GLU A 99 -24.48 28.83 2.34
CA GLU A 99 -23.38 29.14 3.26
C GLU A 99 -23.16 28.05 4.32
N ILE A 100 -24.18 27.27 4.67
CA ILE A 100 -24.10 26.18 5.67
C ILE A 100 -23.52 24.90 5.03
N GLU A 101 -23.85 24.60 3.77
CA GLU A 101 -23.40 23.39 3.04
C GLU A 101 -22.02 23.54 2.36
N SER A 102 -21.46 24.76 2.33
CA SER A 102 -20.13 25.04 1.77
C SER A 102 -18.97 24.84 2.77
N CYS A 103 -19.24 24.55 4.05
CA CYS A 103 -18.26 24.39 5.13
C CYS A 103 -17.82 22.93 5.29
#